data_AF-A0A8K0CPT1-F1
#
_entry.id   AF-A0A8K0CPT1-F1
#
_cell.length_a   1.000
_cell.length_b   1.000
_cell.length_c   1.000
_cell.angle_alpha   90.00
_cell.angle_beta   90.00
_cell.angle_gamma   90.00
#
_symmetry.space_group_name_H-M   'P 1'
#
loop_
_entity.id
_entity.type
_entity.pdbx_description
1 polymer ?
#
loop_
_entity_poly.entity_id
_entity_poly.type
_entity_poly.pdbx_seq_one_letter_code
_entity_poly.pdbx_strand_id
1 'polypeptide(L)'
;MDTLVRQRGSVKACLTRFENYLGGIKTKIETNNGVLENCDGIQIRKRLLTIQPLLDTFDQLQLQIENASEDPESESEHITEFEKKYYETISDAENFLEKLSSHDNLPAKSGSVVSCHEVLVPGPVAVPSDVVSINGASQSSSSTNHKGFVKLPTINLPNFNGNPEEWLKFRDLFINLIHENEALTDVHKLHYLRASLTSKAAETIKNLAISSAN
;
A
#
# COMPACT_ATOMS: atom_id res chain seq x y z
N MET A 1 20.60 -25.98 -18.76
CA MET A 1 19.73 -26.53 -17.71
C MET A 1 20.27 -26.26 -16.31
N ASP A 2 21.49 -26.67 -15.95
CA ASP A 2 22.05 -26.53 -14.59
C ASP A 2 22.03 -25.11 -14.00
N THR A 3 22.27 -24.09 -14.83
CA THR A 3 22.24 -22.69 -14.38
C THR A 3 20.82 -22.26 -13.97
N LEU A 4 19.80 -22.66 -14.73
CA LEU A 4 18.40 -22.33 -14.44
C LEU A 4 17.93 -23.04 -13.17
N VAL A 5 18.29 -24.33 -13.01
CA VAL A 5 17.99 -25.10 -11.79
C VAL A 5 18.64 -24.45 -10.55
N ARG A 6 19.88 -23.97 -10.68
CA ARG A 6 20.58 -23.26 -9.61
C ARG A 6 19.92 -21.91 -9.29
N GLN A 7 19.47 -21.16 -10.31
CA GLN A 7 18.73 -19.91 -10.11
C GLN A 7 17.41 -20.15 -9.39
N ARG A 8 16.65 -21.18 -9.80
CA ARG A 8 15.42 -21.61 -9.11
C ARG A 8 15.70 -21.98 -7.66
N GLY A 9 16.78 -22.73 -7.42
CA GLY A 9 17.25 -23.04 -6.06
C GLY A 9 17.55 -21.79 -5.23
N SER A 10 18.13 -20.74 -5.84
CA SER A 10 18.37 -19.47 -5.16
C SER A 10 17.08 -18.74 -4.78
N VAL A 11 16.05 -18.77 -5.63
CA VAL A 11 14.71 -18.24 -5.33
C VAL A 11 14.09 -19.00 -4.15
N LYS A 12 14.10 -20.34 -4.17
CA LYS A 12 13.63 -21.18 -3.06
C LYS A 12 14.38 -20.89 -1.74
N ALA A 13 15.69 -20.69 -1.81
CA ALA A 13 16.50 -20.34 -0.65
C ALA A 13 16.20 -18.92 -0.14
N CYS A 14 15.86 -17.98 -1.02
CA CYS A 14 15.45 -16.63 -0.63
C CYS A 14 14.17 -16.66 0.21
N LEU A 15 13.15 -17.38 -0.25
CA LEU A 15 11.90 -17.56 0.47
C LEU A 15 12.15 -18.22 1.84
N THR A 16 12.92 -19.31 1.87
CA THR A 16 13.28 -20.02 3.12
C THR A 16 14.00 -19.12 4.13
N ARG A 17 14.88 -18.21 3.67
CA ARG A 17 15.52 -17.24 4.58
C ARG A 17 14.51 -16.28 5.20
N PHE A 18 13.49 -15.86 4.44
CA PHE A 18 12.47 -14.97 4.95
C PHE A 18 11.51 -15.68 5.90
N GLU A 19 11.06 -16.88 5.57
CA GLU A 19 10.29 -17.75 6.46
C GLU A 19 10.99 -17.95 7.81
N ASN A 20 12.29 -18.28 7.81
CA ASN A 20 13.06 -18.42 9.05
C ASN A 20 13.11 -17.11 9.86
N TYR A 21 13.23 -15.97 9.19
CA TYR A 21 13.17 -14.67 9.83
C TYR A 21 11.80 -14.44 10.50
N LEU A 22 10.70 -14.74 9.80
CA LEU A 22 9.34 -14.66 10.35
C LEU A 22 9.15 -15.61 11.54
N GLY A 23 9.71 -16.82 11.49
CA GLY A 23 9.72 -17.74 12.63
C GLY A 23 10.40 -17.12 13.86
N GLY A 24 11.53 -16.43 13.67
CA GLY A 24 12.18 -15.66 14.73
C GLY A 24 11.29 -14.54 15.29
N ILE A 25 10.57 -13.82 14.43
CA ILE A 25 9.59 -12.80 14.87
C ILE A 25 8.46 -13.43 15.67
N LYS A 26 7.92 -14.57 15.22
CA LYS A 26 6.87 -15.29 15.93
C LYS A 26 7.29 -15.64 17.35
N THR A 27 8.49 -16.19 17.52
CA THR A 27 9.05 -16.48 18.86
C THR A 27 9.22 -15.22 19.70
N LYS A 28 9.72 -14.12 19.12
CA LYS A 28 9.83 -12.84 19.85
C LYS A 28 8.47 -12.36 20.36
N ILE A 29 7.45 -12.37 19.49
CA ILE A 29 6.07 -11.99 19.84
C ILE A 29 5.55 -12.87 20.99
N GLU A 30 5.73 -14.19 20.90
CA GLU A 30 5.31 -15.15 21.94
C GLU A 30 5.99 -14.86 23.29
N THR A 31 7.28 -14.50 23.28
CA THR A 31 8.02 -14.14 24.51
C THR A 31 7.72 -12.73 25.05
N ASN A 32 7.24 -11.82 24.20
CA ASN A 32 7.00 -10.42 24.52
C ASN A 32 5.50 -10.09 24.66
N ASN A 33 4.74 -10.98 25.30
CA ASN A 33 3.30 -10.82 25.57
C ASN A 33 2.45 -10.47 24.32
N GLY A 34 2.83 -10.98 23.14
CA GLY A 34 2.10 -10.73 21.91
C GLY A 34 2.40 -9.38 21.24
N VAL A 35 3.33 -8.58 21.76
CA VAL A 35 3.67 -7.26 21.23
C VAL A 35 4.77 -7.37 20.17
N LEU A 36 4.47 -6.88 18.97
CA LEU A 36 5.46 -6.71 17.91
C LEU A 36 6.09 -5.31 17.99
N GLU A 37 7.42 -5.24 17.96
CA GLU A 37 8.13 -3.97 17.96
C GLU A 37 7.99 -3.24 16.61
N ASN A 38 7.92 -1.90 16.65
CA ASN A 38 7.83 -1.09 15.43
C ASN A 38 9.02 -1.34 14.46
N CYS A 39 10.23 -1.55 15.00
CA CYS A 39 11.41 -1.87 14.20
C CYS A 39 11.26 -3.19 13.44
N ASP A 40 10.73 -4.24 14.10
CA ASP A 40 10.47 -5.53 13.46
C ASP A 40 9.39 -5.39 12.37
N GLY A 41 8.35 -4.60 12.61
CA GLY A 41 7.33 -4.27 11.60
C GLY A 41 7.90 -3.60 10.34
N ILE A 42 8.77 -2.61 10.51
CA ILE A 42 9.45 -1.94 9.38
C ILE A 42 10.31 -2.95 8.60
N GLN A 43 11.02 -3.83 9.30
CA GLN A 43 11.85 -4.86 8.67
C GLN A 43 11.02 -5.90 7.91
N ILE A 44 9.88 -6.33 8.47
CA ILE A 44 8.94 -7.22 7.79
C ILE A 44 8.45 -6.58 6.50
N ARG A 45 7.98 -5.32 6.53
CA ARG A 45 7.53 -4.60 5.32
C ARG A 45 8.60 -4.55 4.24
N LYS A 46 9.83 -4.16 4.58
CA LYS A 46 10.94 -4.08 3.62
C LYS A 46 11.28 -5.44 2.99
N ARG A 47 11.28 -6.50 3.80
CA ARG A 47 11.55 -7.85 3.30
C ARG A 47 10.38 -8.36 2.45
N LEU A 48 9.13 -8.09 2.83
CA LEU A 48 7.95 -8.47 2.07
C LEU A 48 7.98 -7.88 0.65
N LEU A 49 8.32 -6.60 0.49
CA LEU A 49 8.51 -5.96 -0.81
C LEU A 49 9.56 -6.66 -1.68
N THR A 50 10.58 -7.27 -1.06
CA THR A 50 11.62 -8.02 -1.78
C THR A 50 11.15 -9.41 -2.19
N ILE A 51 10.20 -10.00 -1.45
CA ILE A 51 9.70 -11.36 -1.65
C ILE A 51 8.55 -11.41 -2.66
N GLN A 52 7.70 -10.38 -2.71
CA GLN A 52 6.56 -10.29 -3.66
C GLN A 52 6.89 -10.64 -5.12
N PRO A 53 7.98 -10.17 -5.74
CA PRO A 53 8.28 -10.53 -7.13
C PRO A 53 8.86 -11.95 -7.31
N LEU A 54 9.06 -12.73 -6.24
CA LEU A 54 9.68 -14.05 -6.34
C LEU A 54 8.80 -15.09 -7.02
N LEU A 55 7.47 -14.99 -6.91
CA LEU A 55 6.57 -15.93 -7.59
C LEU A 55 6.71 -15.80 -9.12
N ASP A 56 6.61 -14.58 -9.65
CA ASP A 56 6.82 -14.33 -11.09
C ASP A 56 8.21 -14.77 -11.55
N THR A 57 9.25 -14.53 -10.73
CA THR A 57 10.62 -14.96 -11.04
C THR A 57 10.73 -16.49 -11.06
N PHE A 58 10.05 -17.17 -10.14
CA PHE A 58 10.00 -18.62 -10.09
C PHE A 58 9.32 -19.20 -11.33
N ASP A 59 8.14 -18.67 -11.69
CA ASP A 59 7.35 -19.14 -12.82
C ASP A 59 8.10 -18.94 -14.15
N GLN A 60 8.80 -17.82 -14.32
CA GLN A 60 9.65 -17.59 -15.48
C GLN A 60 10.79 -18.61 -15.59
N LEU A 61 11.46 -18.91 -14.47
CA LEU A 61 12.53 -19.91 -14.45
C LEU A 61 11.98 -21.32 -14.69
N GLN A 62 10.81 -21.61 -14.14
CA GLN A 62 10.12 -22.88 -14.29
C GLN A 62 9.74 -23.13 -15.75
N LEU A 63 9.13 -22.13 -16.42
CA LEU A 63 8.81 -22.19 -17.85
C LEU A 63 10.06 -22.38 -18.72
N GLN A 64 11.18 -21.74 -18.39
CA GLN A 64 12.44 -21.93 -19.10
C GLN A 64 13.02 -23.34 -18.90
N ILE A 65 12.83 -23.94 -17.72
CA ILE A 65 13.26 -25.32 -17.43
C ILE A 65 12.38 -26.31 -18.19
N GLU A 66 11.05 -26.16 -18.14
CA GLU A 66 10.10 -27.03 -18.83
C GLU A 66 10.31 -27.02 -20.35
N ASN A 67 10.51 -25.84 -20.94
CA ASN A 67 10.83 -25.72 -22.37
C ASN A 67 12.18 -26.34 -22.75
N ALA A 68 13.10 -26.49 -21.78
CA ALA A 68 14.41 -27.11 -21.98
C ALA A 68 14.45 -28.58 -21.53
N SER A 69 13.37 -29.11 -20.94
CA SER A 69 13.26 -30.47 -20.40
C SER A 69 12.52 -31.38 -21.37
N GLU A 70 12.94 -32.65 -21.45
CA GLU A 70 12.22 -33.69 -22.20
C GLU A 70 11.12 -34.37 -21.35
N ASP A 71 11.09 -34.10 -20.03
CA ASP A 71 10.12 -34.66 -19.06
C ASP A 71 9.48 -33.52 -18.22
N PRO A 72 8.25 -33.08 -18.57
CA PRO A 72 7.55 -32.00 -17.88
C PRO A 72 6.71 -32.44 -16.66
N GLU A 73 6.43 -33.74 -16.50
CA GLU A 73 5.45 -34.20 -15.49
C GLU A 73 6.06 -34.27 -14.08
N SER A 74 7.36 -34.58 -13.98
CA SER A 74 8.12 -34.58 -12.71
C SER A 74 8.25 -33.19 -12.06
N GLU A 75 8.02 -32.12 -12.81
CA GLU A 75 8.27 -30.75 -12.37
C GLU A 75 7.04 -30.09 -11.73
N SER A 76 5.83 -30.56 -12.09
CA SER A 76 4.54 -30.01 -11.63
C SER A 76 4.30 -30.13 -10.11
N GLU A 77 4.68 -31.25 -9.49
CA GLU A 77 4.54 -31.43 -8.03
C GLU A 77 5.43 -30.46 -7.23
N HIS A 78 6.63 -30.14 -7.75
CA HIS A 78 7.56 -29.20 -7.11
C HIS A 78 7.11 -27.74 -7.20
N ILE A 79 6.18 -27.41 -8.10
CA ILE A 79 5.57 -26.08 -8.23
C ILE A 79 4.57 -25.86 -7.10
N THR A 80 3.67 -26.83 -6.89
CA THR A 80 2.61 -26.75 -5.89
C THR A 80 3.16 -26.52 -4.49
N GLU A 81 4.27 -27.17 -4.13
CA GLU A 81 4.90 -27.01 -2.82
C GLU A 81 5.52 -25.60 -2.64
N PHE A 82 6.18 -25.08 -3.68
CA PHE A 82 6.77 -23.74 -3.61
C PHE A 82 5.70 -22.65 -3.54
N GLU A 83 4.66 -22.73 -4.37
CA GLU A 83 3.56 -21.76 -4.39
C GLU A 83 2.83 -21.73 -3.04
N LYS A 84 2.50 -22.91 -2.50
CA LYS A 84 1.93 -23.02 -1.16
C LYS A 84 2.81 -22.32 -0.12
N LYS A 85 4.10 -22.64 -0.10
CA LYS A 85 5.06 -22.05 0.85
C LYS A 85 5.17 -20.53 0.70
N TYR A 86 5.11 -20.04 -0.54
CA TYR A 86 5.16 -18.62 -0.85
C TYR A 86 3.96 -17.89 -0.22
N TYR A 87 2.74 -18.37 -0.47
CA TYR A 87 1.53 -17.74 0.09
C TYR A 87 1.42 -17.87 1.61
N GLU A 88 1.82 -19.00 2.19
CA GLU A 88 1.89 -19.16 3.64
C GLU A 88 2.84 -18.12 4.26
N THR A 89 4.03 -17.95 3.67
CA THR A 89 5.03 -16.98 4.15
C THR A 89 4.54 -15.54 4.05
N ILE A 90 3.88 -15.17 2.94
CA ILE A 90 3.31 -13.83 2.76
C ILE A 90 2.19 -13.56 3.75
N SER A 91 1.27 -14.52 3.90
CA SER A 91 0.15 -14.41 4.85
C SER A 91 0.65 -14.24 6.29
N ASP A 92 1.66 -15.00 6.70
CA ASP A 92 2.29 -14.84 8.02
C ASP A 92 2.88 -13.44 8.22
N ALA A 93 3.59 -12.93 7.20
CA ALA A 93 4.16 -11.59 7.24
C ALA A 93 3.08 -10.50 7.36
N GLU A 94 2.02 -10.59 6.56
CA GLU A 94 0.89 -9.65 6.57
C GLU A 94 0.14 -9.69 7.90
N ASN A 95 -0.13 -10.88 8.43
CA ASN A 95 -0.77 -11.06 9.75
C ASN A 95 0.05 -10.42 10.88
N PHE A 96 1.38 -10.48 10.83
CA PHE A 96 2.22 -9.78 11.81
C PHE A 96 2.11 -8.26 11.67
N LEU A 97 1.97 -7.74 10.46
CA LEU A 97 1.79 -6.32 10.21
C LEU A 97 0.40 -5.81 10.61
N GLU A 98 -0.64 -6.60 10.41
CA GLU A 98 -2.01 -6.27 10.83
C GLU A 98 -2.11 -6.11 12.36
N LYS A 99 -1.37 -6.94 13.11
CA LYS A 99 -1.25 -6.81 14.57
C LYS A 99 -0.66 -5.46 15.01
N LEU A 100 0.13 -4.79 14.18
CA LEU A 100 0.59 -3.41 14.46
C LEU A 100 -0.49 -2.38 14.19
N SER A 101 -1.30 -2.56 13.15
CA SER A 101 -2.39 -1.63 12.79
C SER A 101 -3.53 -1.63 13.82
N SER A 102 -3.73 -2.74 14.53
CA SER A 102 -4.81 -2.90 15.52
C SER A 102 -4.63 -2.05 16.80
N HIS A 103 -3.53 -1.30 16.93
CA HIS A 103 -3.28 -0.44 18.09
C HIS A 103 -3.71 1.03 17.91
N ASP A 104 -4.23 1.41 16.73
CA ASP A 104 -4.92 2.67 16.48
C ASP A 104 -6.43 2.40 16.24
N ASN A 105 -7.21 2.36 17.31
CA ASN A 105 -8.67 2.27 17.19
C ASN A 105 -9.25 3.64 16.82
N LEU A 106 -9.50 3.87 15.54
CA LEU A 106 -10.52 4.82 15.06
C LEU A 106 -11.55 4.05 14.22
N PRO A 107 -12.86 4.23 14.44
CA PRO A 107 -13.88 3.45 13.75
C PRO A 107 -14.03 3.93 12.31
N ALA A 108 -13.41 3.21 11.36
CA ALA A 108 -13.74 3.33 9.94
C ALA A 108 -15.03 2.54 9.68
N LYS A 109 -16.11 3.31 9.47
CA LYS A 109 -17.42 2.79 9.05
C LYS A 109 -17.29 2.05 7.72
N SER A 110 -17.85 0.84 7.75
CA SER A 110 -18.35 0.02 6.65
C SER A 110 -18.96 0.82 5.49
N GLY A 111 -18.61 0.43 4.26
CA GLY A 111 -19.41 0.69 3.07
C GLY A 111 -18.61 0.73 1.78
N SER A 112 -18.38 -0.41 1.13
CA SER A 112 -18.93 -0.66 -0.21
C SER A 112 -18.45 -2.01 -0.75
N VAL A 113 -19.41 -2.89 -0.93
CA VAL A 113 -19.33 -4.20 -1.56
C VAL A 113 -18.79 -4.13 -3.00
N VAL A 114 -18.11 -5.21 -3.39
CA VAL A 114 -17.54 -5.43 -4.73
C VAL A 114 -18.63 -5.91 -5.69
N SER A 115 -18.64 -5.30 -6.89
CA SER A 115 -18.96 -5.78 -8.24
C SER A 115 -19.61 -7.16 -8.44
N CYS A 116 -20.60 -7.25 -9.35
CA CYS A 116 -20.69 -8.26 -10.42
C CYS A 116 -21.65 -7.85 -11.56
N HIS A 117 -21.32 -8.31 -12.77
CA HIS A 117 -21.84 -8.07 -14.13
C HIS A 117 -23.35 -8.33 -14.38
N GLU A 118 -24.00 -7.55 -15.28
CA GLU A 118 -24.80 -8.10 -16.41
C GLU A 118 -25.09 -7.04 -17.52
N VAL A 119 -25.16 -7.52 -18.76
CA VAL A 119 -25.28 -6.79 -20.04
C VAL A 119 -26.76 -6.65 -20.46
N LEU A 120 -27.24 -5.47 -20.90
CA LEU A 120 -28.02 -5.25 -22.15
C LEU A 120 -28.48 -3.78 -22.31
N VAL A 121 -28.72 -3.38 -23.56
CA VAL A 121 -28.87 -2.02 -24.10
C VAL A 121 -30.37 -1.54 -24.14
N PRO A 122 -30.78 -0.44 -24.81
CA PRO A 122 -31.39 0.77 -24.24
C PRO A 122 -32.91 0.94 -24.53
N GLY A 123 -33.58 1.85 -23.81
CA GLY A 123 -34.93 2.30 -24.19
C GLY A 123 -35.50 3.41 -23.28
N PRO A 124 -35.98 4.54 -23.82
CA PRO A 124 -36.50 5.67 -23.05
C PRO A 124 -38.03 5.59 -22.89
N VAL A 125 -38.61 6.06 -21.78
CA VAL A 125 -39.87 6.86 -21.75
C VAL A 125 -40.39 7.16 -20.33
N ALA A 126 -40.80 8.43 -20.17
CA ALA A 126 -42.00 8.93 -19.46
C ALA A 126 -42.13 8.92 -17.90
N VAL A 127 -42.00 10.13 -17.35
CA VAL A 127 -42.84 10.84 -16.32
C VAL A 127 -44.33 10.44 -16.24
N PRO A 128 -45.17 10.94 -15.28
CA PRO A 128 -44.97 11.50 -13.91
C PRO A 128 -46.07 11.04 -12.89
N SER A 129 -46.05 11.57 -11.65
CA SER A 129 -47.19 12.24 -10.94
C SER A 129 -47.22 12.05 -9.41
N ASP A 130 -47.21 13.21 -8.70
CA ASP A 130 -48.07 13.69 -7.58
C ASP A 130 -48.45 12.70 -6.44
N VAL A 131 -48.37 12.99 -5.13
CA VAL A 131 -48.95 14.13 -4.36
C VAL A 131 -48.41 14.17 -2.90
N VAL A 132 -48.36 15.41 -2.38
CA VAL A 132 -48.37 15.99 -1.00
C VAL A 132 -48.84 15.11 0.18
N SER A 133 -48.17 15.20 1.37
CA SER A 133 -48.72 15.78 2.64
C SER A 133 -47.91 15.59 3.96
N ILE A 134 -47.60 16.74 4.61
CA ILE A 134 -47.58 17.17 6.04
C ILE A 134 -46.77 16.53 7.21
N ASN A 135 -46.02 17.45 7.86
CA ASN A 135 -45.89 17.78 9.29
C ASN A 135 -44.97 17.00 10.24
N GLY A 136 -44.15 17.76 10.99
CA GLY A 136 -43.50 17.33 12.23
C GLY A 136 -42.42 18.29 12.72
N ALA A 137 -42.82 19.39 13.35
CA ALA A 137 -41.90 20.31 14.03
C ALA A 137 -41.25 19.65 15.26
N SER A 138 -39.96 19.89 15.49
CA SER A 138 -39.36 19.90 16.83
C SER A 138 -38.08 20.72 16.82
N GLN A 139 -38.15 21.86 17.51
CA GLN A 139 -37.03 22.72 17.83
C GLN A 139 -36.05 21.97 18.74
N SER A 140 -34.76 22.05 18.46
CA SER A 140 -33.70 21.73 19.43
C SER A 140 -32.66 22.84 19.41
N SER A 141 -32.76 23.65 20.46
CA SER A 141 -31.72 24.43 21.12
C SER A 141 -30.32 24.38 20.51
N SER A 142 -29.94 25.51 19.91
CA SER A 142 -28.59 25.98 19.74
C SER A 142 -27.84 25.96 21.08
N SER A 143 -26.88 25.04 21.20
CA SER A 143 -25.83 25.07 22.21
C SER A 143 -24.51 24.88 21.49
N THR A 144 -23.93 26.00 21.08
CA THR A 144 -22.56 26.11 20.56
C THR A 144 -21.59 25.73 21.67
N ASN A 145 -21.31 24.43 21.81
CA ASN A 145 -20.15 23.97 22.56
C ASN A 145 -18.97 23.87 21.60
N HIS A 146 -18.17 24.92 21.65
CA HIS A 146 -16.88 25.05 21.02
C HIS A 146 -15.99 23.87 21.44
N LYS A 147 -16.01 22.79 20.66
CA LYS A 147 -14.94 21.80 20.67
C LYS A 147 -13.70 22.59 20.25
N GLY A 148 -12.82 22.84 21.22
CA GLY A 148 -11.53 23.45 20.96
C GLY A 148 -10.90 22.68 19.80
N PHE A 149 -10.83 23.33 18.63
CA PHE A 149 -9.97 22.91 17.56
C PHE A 149 -8.58 22.95 18.18
N VAL A 150 -8.08 21.79 18.61
CA VAL A 150 -6.66 21.57 18.73
C VAL A 150 -6.15 21.84 17.32
N LYS A 151 -5.61 23.03 17.09
CA LYS A 151 -4.81 23.30 15.91
C LYS A 151 -3.67 22.32 16.02
N LEU A 152 -3.77 21.21 15.28
CA LEU A 152 -2.62 20.37 15.02
C LEU A 152 -1.50 21.30 14.55
N PRO A 153 -0.24 21.08 14.99
CA PRO A 153 0.87 21.88 14.55
C PRO A 153 0.78 22.00 13.04
N THR A 154 0.67 23.23 12.55
CA THR A 154 0.70 23.51 11.11
C THR A 154 2.02 22.92 10.66
N ILE A 155 1.97 21.80 9.94
CA ILE A 155 3.17 21.13 9.43
C ILE A 155 3.85 22.19 8.57
N ASN A 156 4.93 22.79 9.09
CA ASN A 156 5.68 23.77 8.35
C ASN A 156 6.34 22.98 7.23
N LEU A 157 5.76 23.08 6.04
CA LEU A 157 6.34 22.51 4.85
C LEU A 157 7.77 23.04 4.73
N PRO A 158 8.76 22.17 4.46
CA PRO A 158 10.12 22.64 4.22
C PRO A 158 10.11 23.51 2.96
N ASN A 159 10.54 24.76 3.08
CA ASN A 159 10.67 25.64 1.92
C ASN A 159 11.99 25.33 1.21
N PHE A 160 11.92 25.03 -0.09
CA PHE A 160 13.08 24.88 -0.94
C PHE A 160 13.27 26.11 -1.81
N ASN A 161 14.41 26.78 -1.67
CA ASN A 161 14.76 28.02 -2.38
C ASN A 161 15.46 27.78 -3.73
N GLY A 162 15.80 26.52 -4.05
CA GLY A 162 16.55 26.17 -5.27
C GLY A 162 18.05 25.91 -5.06
N ASN A 163 18.55 25.85 -3.81
CA ASN A 163 19.94 25.51 -3.55
C ASN A 163 20.19 23.98 -3.69
N PRO A 164 21.06 23.51 -4.60
CA PRO A 164 21.33 22.08 -4.78
C PRO A 164 21.89 21.38 -3.54
N GLU A 165 22.57 22.08 -2.64
CA GLU A 165 23.09 21.50 -1.38
C GLU A 165 21.98 21.12 -0.39
N GLU A 166 20.83 21.81 -0.46
CA GLU A 166 19.67 21.57 0.39
C GLU A 166 18.67 20.59 -0.25
N TRP A 167 18.88 20.22 -1.53
CA TRP A 167 17.99 19.34 -2.28
C TRP A 167 17.85 17.96 -1.66
N LEU A 168 18.95 17.34 -1.24
CA LEU A 168 18.91 16.01 -0.63
C LEU A 168 18.12 16.02 0.68
N LYS A 169 18.36 17.03 1.52
CA LYS A 169 17.62 17.22 2.78
C LYS A 169 16.13 17.49 2.54
N PHE A 170 15.82 18.34 1.56
CA PHE A 170 14.44 18.65 1.18
C PHE A 170 13.72 17.41 0.63
N ARG A 171 14.34 16.67 -0.28
CA ARG A 171 13.77 15.46 -0.89
C ARG A 171 13.46 14.42 0.18
N ASP A 172 14.41 14.15 1.07
CA ASP A 172 14.23 13.13 2.10
C ASP A 172 13.11 13.55 3.07
N LEU A 173 13.02 14.84 3.45
CA LEU A 173 11.90 15.35 4.24
C LEU A 173 10.56 15.27 3.49
N PHE A 174 10.53 15.62 2.21
CA PHE A 174 9.33 15.58 1.37
C PHE A 174 8.82 14.15 1.23
N ILE A 175 9.72 13.17 1.06
CA ILE A 175 9.35 11.76 0.95
C ILE A 175 8.70 11.28 2.25
N ASN A 176 9.36 11.47 3.39
CA ASN A 176 8.86 11.04 4.70
C ASN A 176 7.53 11.73 5.08
N LEU A 177 7.34 12.99 4.68
CA LEU A 177 6.20 13.80 5.15
C LEU A 177 4.99 13.75 4.21
N ILE A 178 5.22 13.60 2.90
CA ILE A 178 4.19 13.73 1.86
C ILE A 178 4.11 12.48 0.98
N HIS A 179 5.23 11.90 0.54
CA HIS A 179 5.21 10.76 -0.38
C HIS A 179 4.78 9.45 0.30
N GLU A 180 5.28 9.20 1.51
CA GLU A 180 4.93 8.03 2.34
C GLU A 180 3.52 8.12 2.95
N ASN A 181 2.85 9.27 2.81
CA ASN A 181 1.48 9.44 3.27
C ASN A 181 0.49 8.92 2.21
N GLU A 182 -0.03 7.72 2.42
CA GLU A 182 -1.02 7.06 1.55
C GLU A 182 -2.40 7.75 1.56
N ALA A 183 -2.68 8.64 2.52
CA ALA A 183 -3.91 9.43 2.53
C ALA A 183 -3.89 10.59 1.51
N LEU A 184 -2.72 10.89 0.92
CA LEU A 184 -2.57 11.91 -0.11
C LEU A 184 -2.55 11.27 -1.50
N THR A 185 -3.48 11.68 -2.37
CA THR A 185 -3.43 11.32 -3.79
C THR A 185 -2.24 12.02 -4.47
N ASP A 186 -1.79 11.50 -5.62
CA ASP A 186 -0.65 12.07 -6.34
C ASP A 186 -0.87 13.53 -6.75
N VAL A 187 -2.13 13.91 -6.99
CA VAL A 187 -2.54 15.30 -7.23
C VAL A 187 -2.29 16.17 -6.00
N HIS A 188 -2.61 15.69 -4.79
CA HIS A 188 -2.33 16.41 -3.55
C HIS A 188 -0.83 16.49 -3.28
N LYS A 189 -0.08 15.40 -3.52
CA LYS A 189 1.38 15.38 -3.39
C LYS A 189 2.03 16.43 -4.32
N LEU A 190 1.57 16.52 -5.56
CA LEU A 190 2.04 17.52 -6.52
C LEU A 190 1.68 18.96 -6.12
N HIS A 191 0.49 19.16 -5.53
CA HIS A 191 0.10 20.46 -4.98
C HIS A 191 1.02 20.89 -3.83
N TYR A 192 1.35 19.99 -2.90
CA TYR A 192 2.27 20.28 -1.81
C TYR A 192 3.71 20.48 -2.29
N LEU A 193 4.15 19.75 -3.32
CA LEU A 193 5.44 20.00 -3.96
C LEU A 193 5.50 21.42 -4.50
N ARG A 194 4.46 21.86 -5.22
CA ARG A 194 4.41 23.23 -5.75
C ARG A 194 4.38 24.30 -4.66
N ALA A 195 3.72 24.03 -3.53
CA ALA A 195 3.64 24.96 -2.40
C ALA A 195 4.95 25.04 -1.58
N SER A 196 5.75 23.98 -1.57
CA SER A 196 7.02 23.91 -0.83
C SER A 196 8.22 24.47 -1.61
N LEU A 197 8.07 24.67 -2.93
CA LEU A 197 9.09 25.30 -3.76
C LEU A 197 8.93 26.83 -3.74
N THR A 198 10.04 27.54 -3.61
CA THR A 198 10.09 29.02 -3.61
C THR A 198 11.15 29.53 -4.59
N SER A 199 11.01 30.79 -5.04
CA SER A 199 11.98 31.47 -5.91
C SER A 199 12.29 30.68 -7.20
N LYS A 200 13.57 30.48 -7.51
CA LYS A 200 14.10 29.85 -8.74
C LYS A 200 13.59 28.42 -8.97
N ALA A 201 13.36 27.67 -7.89
CA ALA A 201 12.84 26.31 -7.98
C ALA A 201 11.35 26.28 -8.38
N ALA A 202 10.56 27.23 -7.87
CA ALA A 202 9.16 27.37 -8.22
C ALA A 202 8.98 27.79 -9.69
N GLU A 203 9.82 28.69 -10.20
CA GLU A 203 9.79 29.11 -11.61
C GLU A 203 10.11 27.98 -12.59
N THR A 204 11.02 27.08 -12.21
CA THR A 204 11.44 25.93 -13.04
C THR A 204 10.30 24.92 -13.22
N ILE A 205 9.48 24.72 -12.20
CA ILE A 205 8.39 23.73 -12.19
C ILE A 205 7.04 24.34 -12.58
N LYS A 206 6.92 25.68 -12.61
CA LYS A 206 5.70 26.41 -12.97
C LYS A 206 5.16 26.08 -14.37
N ASN A 207 6.05 25.68 -15.30
CA ASN A 207 5.70 25.33 -16.68
C ASN A 207 5.36 23.84 -16.88
N LEU A 208 5.49 23.01 -15.85
CA LEU A 208 5.07 21.61 -15.92
C LEU A 208 3.56 21.55 -15.69
N ALA A 209 2.82 21.13 -16.72
CA ALA A 209 1.37 20.95 -16.62
C ALA A 209 1.06 19.92 -15.51
N ILE A 210 0.14 20.28 -14.62
CA ILE A 210 -0.43 19.35 -13.63
C ILE A 210 -1.35 18.40 -14.42
N SER A 211 -0.76 17.40 -15.08
CA SER A 211 -1.53 16.38 -15.80
C SER A 211 -1.47 15.08 -15.01
N SER A 212 -2.65 14.60 -14.62
CA SER A 212 -2.90 13.28 -14.03
C SER A 212 -2.74 12.19 -15.09
N ALA A 213 -1.55 12.07 -15.65
CA ALA A 213 -1.20 11.03 -16.62
C ALA A 213 0.20 10.51 -16.28
N ASN A 214 0.29 9.75 -15.20
CA ASN A 214 1.30 8.70 -15.03
C ASN A 214 0.83 7.73 -13.95
#